data_AF-A0AAV2C1R8-F1
#
_entry.id   AF-A0AAV2C1R8-F1
#
_cell.length_a   1.000
_cell.length_b   1.000
_cell.length_c   1.000
_cell.angle_alpha   90.00
_cell.angle_beta   90.00
_cell.angle_gamma   90.00
#
_symmetry.space_group_name_H-M   'P 1'
#
loop_
_entity.id
_entity.type
_entity.pdbx_description
1 polymer ?
#
loop_
_entity_poly.entity_id
_entity_poly.type
_entity_poly.pdbx_seq_one_letter_code
_entity_poly.pdbx_strand_id
1 'polypeptide(L)'
;MRGKHYLLLSSFSMEGIKIFALAFILCGFHFYTAQCQSCTIEKNVKGTIAVGESTSSRQKCWTIPVPSSHFIHLQLKNMYKSGLLCHQEYLKISIAGTSDVYQFCNSDTNRNPITAFDNVTVTHYVSAYNAKYTSFTLEYTIKTIECLNRNSFECDNNTCVPEDRVCDGVKDCKNGADEVGCETGVLSIKGVPESREEAVSWLKQKRTASWGWKENTPRAVVALYLASAATFNGTVLEEELMSKQTELKTAVALLRPSLTNSELSMFINALLVTCHSPRKFYGHNLVQRLKEQVEESGNFTHPLAYLTLCNANESWPARATDDLNSILSSNSEYHFVKDLQAMAITALSCEANRSKNIDNTTLGYPILTLYKKTIEHFIQLQAHDGSFGNVYTTALITQALLSSGQEHNKDWKLNATIKYLIKELNSSSVDFLTTNLILPILNGKSLMDISRVNCSANPRKHGEDPVSEINDYLGPKMRVRYSLYIGDEKDVIHTISLRVPENYTASEVMELAEVEDPKYKFEWKTTSGKMYVYEIANIANDPESGKFWLLYVGSANNSESLTHFTNVPDEVFMSDGEHLVLWYKTATI
;
A
#
# COMPACT_ATOMS: atom_id res chain seq x y z
N MET A 1 -7.62 -50.10 -20.15
CA MET A 1 -7.42 -51.57 -20.05
C MET A 1 -6.13 -51.84 -19.29
N ARG A 2 -6.13 -52.94 -18.52
CA ARG A 2 -5.13 -53.48 -17.56
C ARG A 2 -3.66 -53.36 -18.02
N GLY A 3 -2.61 -53.30 -17.18
CA GLY A 3 -2.47 -53.64 -15.76
C GLY A 3 -1.06 -53.30 -15.20
N LYS A 4 -0.93 -53.49 -13.87
CA LYS A 4 0.15 -53.12 -12.92
C LYS A 4 1.28 -54.18 -12.82
N HIS A 5 2.44 -53.80 -12.25
CA HIS A 5 3.19 -54.39 -11.10
C HIS A 5 4.72 -54.08 -11.21
N TYR A 6 5.33 -53.19 -10.41
CA TYR A 6 5.84 -53.27 -9.01
C TYR A 6 7.05 -54.19 -8.73
N LEU A 7 8.17 -53.58 -8.27
CA LEU A 7 9.18 -54.05 -7.27
C LEU A 7 10.20 -52.89 -7.07
N LEU A 8 10.06 -52.01 -6.07
CA LEU A 8 10.53 -52.05 -4.66
C LEU A 8 12.06 -52.05 -4.43
N LEU A 9 12.55 -50.84 -4.08
CA LEU A 9 13.45 -50.44 -2.98
C LEU A 9 14.49 -51.44 -2.40
N SER A 10 15.73 -50.97 -2.31
CA SER A 10 16.64 -51.24 -1.18
C SER A 10 17.51 -50.01 -0.88
N SER A 11 17.53 -49.63 0.40
CA SER A 11 18.29 -48.56 1.05
C SER A 11 19.66 -49.04 1.56
N PHE A 12 20.41 -48.11 2.20
CA PHE A 12 21.74 -48.18 2.86
C PHE A 12 22.94 -47.80 1.97
N SER A 13 24.02 -47.15 2.41
CA SER A 13 24.40 -46.26 3.52
C SER A 13 25.93 -46.05 3.38
N MET A 14 26.41 -44.83 3.61
CA MET A 14 27.79 -44.38 3.93
C MET A 14 29.03 -45.24 3.58
N GLU A 15 29.93 -44.66 2.80
CA GLU A 15 31.41 -44.61 2.96
C GLU A 15 31.92 -43.70 1.81
N GLY A 16 32.76 -42.68 1.95
CA GLY A 16 33.91 -42.53 2.82
C GLY A 16 35.19 -42.54 1.95
N ILE A 17 35.73 -41.34 1.68
CA ILE A 17 37.18 -41.06 1.49
C ILE A 17 37.81 -41.22 0.07
N LYS A 18 38.53 -40.14 -0.31
CA LYS A 18 39.59 -39.98 -1.34
C LYS A 18 39.19 -39.87 -2.82
N ILE A 19 39.19 -38.64 -3.36
CA ILE A 19 40.05 -38.26 -4.51
C ILE A 19 40.48 -36.79 -4.32
N PHE A 20 41.74 -36.61 -3.89
CA PHE A 20 42.47 -35.35 -4.00
C PHE A 20 43.19 -35.35 -5.36
N ALA A 21 43.25 -34.17 -5.98
CA ALA A 21 44.17 -33.77 -7.04
C ALA A 21 44.03 -34.47 -8.42
N LEU A 22 43.35 -33.81 -9.37
CA LEU A 22 43.80 -33.65 -10.77
C LEU A 22 42.77 -32.85 -11.58
N ALA A 23 42.90 -31.53 -11.57
CA ALA A 23 42.38 -30.64 -12.62
C ALA A 23 43.11 -29.30 -12.58
N PHE A 24 44.45 -29.35 -12.63
CA PHE A 24 45.24 -28.23 -13.14
C PHE A 24 45.48 -28.51 -14.62
N ILE A 25 45.43 -27.46 -15.44
CA ILE A 25 45.64 -27.40 -16.90
C ILE A 25 44.36 -27.57 -17.72
N LEU A 26 43.60 -26.48 -17.85
CA LEU A 26 42.99 -26.00 -19.10
C LEU A 26 42.25 -24.68 -18.83
N CYS A 27 42.98 -23.55 -18.86
CA CYS A 27 42.46 -22.28 -19.35
C CYS A 27 43.61 -21.27 -19.45
N GLY A 28 44.31 -21.30 -20.58
CA GLY A 28 45.16 -20.20 -21.03
C GLY A 28 44.39 -19.39 -22.07
N PHE A 29 44.48 -18.06 -21.94
CA PHE A 29 44.15 -17.04 -22.95
C PHE A 29 42.67 -16.62 -23.11
N HIS A 30 42.18 -15.85 -22.13
CA HIS A 30 41.85 -14.44 -22.35
C HIS A 30 41.82 -13.72 -20.98
N PHE A 31 42.96 -13.13 -20.60
CA PHE A 31 43.04 -12.25 -19.44
C PHE A 31 42.35 -10.91 -19.77
N TYR A 32 41.06 -10.82 -19.47
CA TYR A 32 40.58 -9.60 -18.81
C TYR A 32 40.95 -9.78 -17.34
N THR A 33 41.93 -9.00 -16.87
CA THR A 33 42.33 -8.96 -15.47
C THR A 33 41.17 -8.44 -14.64
N ALA A 34 40.31 -9.35 -14.16
CA ALA A 34 39.46 -9.08 -13.01
C ALA A 34 40.39 -9.04 -11.79
N GLN A 35 40.86 -7.83 -11.49
CA GLN A 35 41.71 -7.54 -10.35
C GLN A 35 40.88 -7.83 -9.09
N CYS A 36 41.05 -9.03 -8.51
CA CYS A 36 40.46 -9.39 -7.23
C CYS A 36 41.18 -8.57 -6.14
N GLN A 37 40.65 -7.39 -5.85
CA GLN A 37 41.22 -6.49 -4.85
C GLN A 37 40.86 -7.06 -3.48
N SER A 38 41.84 -7.63 -2.78
CA SER A 38 41.65 -8.14 -1.42
C SER A 38 41.23 -6.99 -0.50
N CYS A 39 40.08 -7.11 0.18
CA CYS A 39 39.60 -6.10 1.12
C CYS A 39 40.54 -5.95 2.31
N THR A 40 40.67 -4.73 2.81
CA THR A 40 41.51 -4.42 3.97
C THR A 40 40.85 -4.96 5.24
N ILE A 41 41.57 -5.77 6.03
CA ILE A 41 41.00 -6.37 7.25
C ILE A 41 41.21 -5.43 8.44
N GLU A 42 40.12 -4.99 9.05
CA GLU A 42 40.09 -4.13 10.23
C GLU A 42 40.06 -4.98 11.50
N LYS A 43 41.14 -5.01 12.28
CA LYS A 43 41.28 -5.93 13.44
C LYS A 43 40.92 -5.31 14.79
N ASN A 44 40.66 -4.01 14.85
CA ASN A 44 40.43 -3.33 16.11
C ASN A 44 38.98 -3.53 16.58
N VAL A 45 38.74 -3.46 17.89
CA VAL A 45 37.38 -3.47 18.46
C VAL A 45 36.66 -2.14 18.32
N LYS A 46 37.38 -1.07 17.95
CA LYS A 46 36.82 0.23 17.60
C LYS A 46 37.71 0.88 16.55
N GLY A 47 37.12 1.52 15.55
CA GLY A 47 37.89 2.17 14.51
C GLY A 47 37.07 3.11 13.64
N THR A 48 37.77 3.80 12.74
CA THR A 48 37.19 4.73 11.79
C THR A 48 37.72 4.39 10.40
N ILE A 49 36.81 4.02 9.49
CA ILE A 49 37.10 3.84 8.07
C ILE A 49 36.84 5.18 7.39
N ALA A 50 37.89 5.78 6.84
CA ALA A 50 37.78 7.02 6.10
C ALA A 50 38.53 6.96 4.77
N VAL A 51 37.97 7.60 3.76
CA VAL A 51 38.67 7.87 2.49
C VAL A 51 38.90 9.36 2.38
N GLY A 52 40.17 9.77 2.44
CA GLY A 52 40.63 11.14 2.22
C GLY A 52 40.87 11.46 0.73
N GLU A 53 40.88 12.75 0.42
CA GLU A 53 40.88 13.33 -0.94
C GLU A 53 41.95 12.76 -1.88
N SER A 54 41.57 12.62 -3.16
CA SER A 54 42.34 12.02 -4.27
C SER A 54 42.53 10.49 -4.18
N THR A 55 41.55 9.74 -4.70
CA THR A 55 41.75 8.30 -4.96
C THR A 55 41.76 8.02 -6.45
N SER A 56 42.83 7.36 -6.92
CA SER A 56 42.98 6.85 -8.30
C SER A 56 42.40 5.44 -8.49
N SER A 57 41.70 4.88 -7.49
CA SER A 57 41.16 3.51 -7.50
C SER A 57 39.64 3.50 -7.67
N ARG A 58 39.12 2.71 -8.63
CA ARG A 58 37.68 2.54 -8.90
C ARG A 58 36.85 1.93 -7.77
N GLN A 59 37.47 1.18 -6.85
CA GLN A 59 36.79 0.55 -5.73
C GLN A 59 37.76 0.37 -4.56
N LYS A 60 37.28 0.60 -3.33
CA LYS A 60 37.98 0.24 -2.08
C LYS A 60 37.06 -0.60 -1.23
N CYS A 61 37.60 -1.56 -0.48
CA CYS A 61 36.81 -2.35 0.45
C CYS A 61 37.57 -2.70 1.72
N TRP A 62 36.80 -2.89 2.80
CA TRP A 62 37.24 -3.26 4.14
C TRP A 62 36.37 -4.39 4.69
N THR A 63 36.98 -5.33 5.40
CA THR A 63 36.29 -6.40 6.11
C THR A 63 36.57 -6.27 7.61
N ILE A 64 35.51 -6.18 8.40
CA ILE A 64 35.56 -6.11 9.85
C ILE A 64 35.08 -7.46 10.39
N PRO A 65 35.99 -8.32 10.90
CA PRO A 65 35.61 -9.61 11.45
C PRO A 65 34.94 -9.42 12.81
N VAL A 66 33.77 -10.04 12.98
CA VAL A 66 32.97 -9.99 14.21
C VAL A 66 32.96 -11.40 14.80
N PRO A 67 33.61 -11.64 15.96
CA PRO A 67 33.59 -12.94 16.60
C PRO A 67 32.16 -13.36 16.98
N SER A 68 31.89 -14.66 17.00
CA SER A 68 30.57 -15.26 17.27
C SER A 68 29.95 -14.99 18.66
N SER A 69 30.56 -14.11 19.46
CA SER A 69 30.10 -13.67 20.80
C SER A 69 30.14 -12.15 20.95
N HIS A 70 30.12 -11.44 19.83
CA HIS A 70 30.20 -9.99 19.75
C HIS A 70 29.23 -9.48 18.68
N PHE A 71 28.88 -8.21 18.76
CA PHE A 71 28.18 -7.51 17.69
C PHE A 71 28.96 -6.25 17.30
N ILE A 72 28.78 -5.79 16.07
CA ILE A 72 29.36 -4.55 15.56
C ILE A 72 28.28 -3.50 15.38
N HIS A 73 28.56 -2.29 15.86
CA HIS A 73 27.77 -1.10 15.62
C HIS A 73 28.52 -0.17 14.66
N LEU A 74 27.86 0.24 13.58
CA LEU A 74 28.42 1.04 12.48
C LEU A 74 27.64 2.34 12.34
N GLN A 75 28.34 3.47 12.30
CA GLN A 75 27.72 4.78 12.12
C GLN A 75 28.43 5.55 11.01
N LEU A 76 27.70 5.82 9.91
CA LEU A 76 28.17 6.70 8.86
C LEU A 76 28.08 8.15 9.34
N LYS A 77 29.21 8.80 9.57
CA LYS A 77 29.29 10.18 10.08
C LYS A 77 29.21 11.18 8.95
N ASN A 78 30.02 11.01 7.91
CA ASN A 78 30.06 11.93 6.80
C ASN A 78 30.21 11.23 5.44
N MET A 79 29.65 11.84 4.40
CA MET A 79 29.94 11.56 2.99
C MET A 79 29.97 12.91 2.27
N TYR A 80 31.03 13.16 1.50
CA TYR A 80 31.20 14.39 0.72
C TYR A 80 30.16 14.46 -0.38
N LYS A 81 29.61 15.66 -0.55
CA LYS A 81 28.63 15.93 -1.60
C LYS A 81 29.35 16.13 -2.93
N SER A 82 29.75 15.04 -3.57
CA SER A 82 30.22 15.06 -4.94
C SER A 82 29.09 15.47 -5.90
N GLY A 83 29.43 15.94 -7.10
CA GLY A 83 28.45 16.15 -8.17
C GLY A 83 28.04 14.86 -8.89
N LEU A 84 28.41 13.68 -8.36
CA LEU A 84 28.20 12.37 -9.00
C LEU A 84 26.83 11.78 -8.63
N LEU A 85 26.27 10.98 -9.52
CA LEU A 85 25.01 10.26 -9.28
C LEU A 85 25.26 8.99 -8.44
N CYS A 86 24.23 8.49 -7.76
CA CYS A 86 24.31 7.33 -6.85
C CYS A 86 24.77 6.02 -7.53
N HIS A 87 24.55 5.84 -8.84
CA HIS A 87 25.11 4.71 -9.59
C HIS A 87 26.60 4.89 -9.97
N GLN A 88 27.13 6.10 -9.78
CA GLN A 88 28.52 6.48 -10.06
C GLN A 88 29.36 6.53 -8.78
N GLU A 89 28.75 6.82 -7.62
CA GLU A 89 29.39 6.80 -6.30
C GLU A 89 28.41 6.28 -5.24
N TYR A 90 28.81 5.22 -4.53
CA TYR A 90 28.06 4.71 -3.38
C TYR A 90 28.95 3.98 -2.38
N LEU A 91 28.52 3.96 -1.12
CA LEU A 91 29.07 3.14 -0.06
C LEU A 91 28.11 1.96 0.19
N LYS A 92 28.59 0.74 -0.02
CA LYS A 92 27.85 -0.50 0.22
C LYS A 92 28.38 -1.19 1.46
N ILE A 93 27.48 -1.59 2.36
CA ILE A 93 27.78 -2.40 3.54
C ILE A 93 27.03 -3.72 3.40
N SER A 94 27.74 -4.84 3.52
CA SER A 94 27.20 -6.18 3.40
C SER A 94 27.54 -7.00 4.63
N ILE A 95 26.58 -7.76 5.15
CA ILE A 95 26.73 -8.61 6.32
C ILE A 95 26.96 -10.05 5.82
N ALA A 96 28.00 -10.71 6.33
CA ALA A 96 28.28 -12.10 5.99
C ALA A 96 27.14 -13.01 6.48
N GLY A 97 26.78 -14.01 5.68
CA GLY A 97 25.76 -14.99 6.05
C GLY A 97 24.30 -14.51 5.88
N THR A 98 24.05 -13.25 5.53
CA THR A 98 22.69 -12.72 5.27
C THR A 98 22.57 -12.14 3.85
N SER A 99 21.33 -11.84 3.42
CA SER A 99 21.06 -11.09 2.20
C SER A 99 21.07 -9.57 2.40
N ASP A 100 21.42 -9.10 3.60
CA ASP A 100 21.31 -7.68 3.96
C ASP A 100 22.41 -6.86 3.31
N VAL A 101 21.99 -5.82 2.60
CA VAL A 101 22.86 -4.90 1.89
C VAL A 101 22.36 -3.49 2.12
N TYR A 102 23.20 -2.65 2.73
CA TYR A 102 22.93 -1.23 2.92
C TYR A 102 23.74 -0.44 1.89
N GLN A 103 23.08 0.44 1.15
CA GLN A 103 23.73 1.32 0.19
C GLN A 103 23.47 2.77 0.58
N PHE A 104 24.55 3.54 0.69
CA PHE A 104 24.52 4.97 1.00
C PHE A 104 25.11 5.77 -0.16
N CYS A 105 24.41 6.84 -0.51
CA CYS A 105 24.76 7.78 -1.56
C CYS A 105 24.92 9.20 -1.02
N ASN A 106 25.57 10.07 -1.79
CA ASN A 106 25.84 11.45 -1.40
C ASN A 106 24.57 12.29 -1.12
N SER A 107 23.45 11.93 -1.76
CA SER A 107 22.13 12.55 -1.61
C SER A 107 21.41 12.14 -0.33
N ASP A 108 21.88 11.10 0.35
CA ASP A 108 21.13 10.48 1.43
C ASP A 108 21.25 11.32 2.70
N THR A 109 20.10 11.83 3.13
CA THR A 109 19.95 12.59 4.37
C THR A 109 19.81 11.69 5.59
N ASN A 110 19.39 10.43 5.39
CA ASN A 110 19.26 9.43 6.43
C ASN A 110 20.49 8.52 6.48
N ARG A 111 21.18 8.51 7.62
CA ARG A 111 22.40 7.74 7.89
C ARG A 111 22.26 6.97 9.20
N ASN A 112 21.17 6.22 9.31
CA ASN A 112 20.88 5.40 10.49
C ASN A 112 22.04 4.45 10.81
N PRO A 113 22.33 4.23 12.10
CA PRO A 113 23.33 3.24 12.50
C PRO A 113 22.92 1.83 12.08
N ILE A 114 23.91 0.98 11.80
CA ILE A 114 23.72 -0.43 11.48
C ILE A 114 24.32 -1.28 12.60
N THR A 115 23.58 -2.27 13.08
CA THR A 115 24.08 -3.29 14.00
C THR A 115 24.12 -4.64 13.28
N ALA A 116 25.24 -5.35 13.37
CA ALA A 116 25.40 -6.67 12.75
C ALA A 116 26.06 -7.66 13.72
N PHE A 117 25.74 -8.93 13.56
CA PHE A 117 26.22 -10.03 14.41
C PHE A 117 27.24 -10.94 13.71
N ASP A 118 27.56 -10.64 12.46
CA ASP A 118 28.54 -11.36 11.65
C ASP A 118 29.49 -10.37 10.96
N ASN A 119 30.50 -10.89 10.28
CA ASN A 119 31.54 -10.13 9.61
C ASN A 119 30.93 -9.11 8.63
N VAL A 120 31.39 -7.87 8.69
CA VAL A 120 30.88 -6.79 7.85
C VAL A 120 31.88 -6.44 6.76
N THR A 121 31.40 -6.33 5.53
CA THR A 121 32.20 -5.84 4.39
C THR A 121 31.69 -4.46 3.97
N VAL A 122 32.56 -3.46 4.07
CA VAL A 122 32.31 -2.08 3.63
C VAL A 122 33.00 -1.88 2.29
N THR A 123 32.27 -1.40 1.29
CA THR A 123 32.77 -1.19 -0.08
C THR A 123 32.43 0.21 -0.54
N HIS A 124 33.42 0.97 -0.96
CA HIS A 124 33.24 2.27 -1.58
C HIS A 124 33.53 2.17 -3.07
N TYR A 125 32.53 2.48 -3.90
CA TYR A 125 32.60 2.38 -5.35
C TYR A 125 32.58 3.76 -5.99
N VAL A 126 33.46 4.00 -6.97
CA VAL A 126 33.54 5.25 -7.75
C VAL A 126 33.82 4.96 -9.23
N SER A 127 32.91 5.37 -10.11
CA SER A 127 32.93 5.07 -11.55
C SER A 127 33.80 6.02 -12.39
N ALA A 128 34.04 7.27 -11.95
CA ALA A 128 34.58 8.33 -12.79
C ALA A 128 36.12 8.45 -12.79
N TYR A 129 36.74 8.53 -13.98
CA TYR A 129 38.20 8.71 -14.20
C TYR A 129 38.78 10.04 -13.68
N ASN A 130 37.94 11.00 -13.27
CA ASN A 130 38.35 12.35 -12.83
C ASN A 130 37.52 12.85 -11.63
N ALA A 131 37.09 11.96 -10.72
CA ALA A 131 36.45 12.39 -9.48
C ALA A 131 37.49 13.06 -8.56
N LYS A 132 37.61 14.39 -8.62
CA LYS A 132 38.66 15.11 -7.88
C LYS A 132 38.46 15.05 -6.36
N TYR A 133 37.26 14.77 -5.85
CA TYR A 133 36.98 14.73 -4.41
C TYR A 133 35.82 13.76 -4.07
N THR A 134 36.13 12.58 -3.54
CA THR A 134 35.17 11.67 -2.87
C THR A 134 35.69 11.40 -1.47
N SER A 135 34.87 11.58 -0.44
CA SER A 135 35.26 11.22 0.93
C SER A 135 34.07 10.70 1.72
N PHE A 136 34.35 9.79 2.64
CA PHE A 136 33.40 9.34 3.65
C PHE A 136 34.13 9.03 4.95
N THR A 137 33.37 9.04 6.04
CA THR A 137 33.83 8.64 7.37
C THR A 137 32.79 7.74 8.02
N LEU A 138 33.17 6.49 8.28
CA LEU A 138 32.37 5.46 8.95
C LEU A 138 33.07 5.06 10.24
N GLU A 139 32.37 5.16 11.37
CA GLU A 139 32.87 4.70 12.67
C GLU A 139 32.29 3.33 12.99
N TYR A 140 33.08 2.45 13.63
CA TYR A 140 32.61 1.15 14.09
C TYR A 140 33.07 0.84 15.51
N THR A 141 32.27 0.06 16.24
CA THR A 141 32.62 -0.48 17.57
C THR A 141 32.08 -1.90 17.71
N ILE A 142 32.92 -2.83 18.13
CA ILE A 142 32.64 -4.23 18.43
C ILE A 142 32.53 -4.37 19.94
N LYS A 143 31.43 -4.95 20.43
CA LYS A 143 31.17 -5.15 21.86
C LYS A 143 30.98 -6.64 22.18
N THR A 144 31.51 -7.08 23.32
CA THR A 144 31.33 -8.42 23.90
C THR A 144 29.90 -8.61 24.43
N ILE A 145 29.37 -9.82 24.32
CA ILE A 145 28.09 -10.22 24.90
C ILE A 145 28.37 -10.93 26.25
N GLU A 146 28.07 -10.33 27.41
CA GLU A 146 28.22 -10.97 28.74
C GLU A 146 26.85 -11.42 29.33
N CYS A 147 26.31 -12.53 28.83
CA CYS A 147 25.29 -13.33 29.54
C CYS A 147 25.63 -14.84 29.38
N LEU A 148 25.58 -15.60 30.49
CA LEU A 148 26.10 -16.98 30.60
C LEU A 148 25.28 -18.07 29.87
N ASN A 149 24.21 -17.71 29.17
CA ASN A 149 23.38 -18.65 28.40
C ASN A 149 23.27 -18.19 26.94
N ARG A 150 23.35 -19.15 26.01
CA ARG A 150 23.30 -18.94 24.55
C ARG A 150 22.00 -18.29 24.03
N ASN A 151 20.99 -18.12 24.89
CA ASN A 151 19.66 -17.62 24.54
C ASN A 151 19.26 -16.49 25.50
N SER A 152 20.12 -15.48 25.70
CA SER A 152 19.81 -14.35 26.57
C SER A 152 20.41 -13.04 26.10
N PHE A 153 19.68 -11.95 26.30
CA PHE A 153 20.02 -10.56 25.94
C PHE A 153 20.28 -9.74 27.19
N GLU A 154 21.35 -8.95 27.16
CA GLU A 154 21.79 -8.15 28.30
C GLU A 154 21.20 -6.73 28.23
N CYS A 155 20.46 -6.33 29.28
CA CYS A 155 19.95 -4.97 29.44
C CYS A 155 21.05 -4.01 29.95
N ASP A 156 20.86 -2.70 29.77
CA ASP A 156 21.80 -1.64 30.22
C ASP A 156 22.15 -1.63 31.73
N ASN A 157 21.45 -2.40 32.57
CA ASN A 157 21.74 -2.55 34.01
C ASN A 157 22.32 -3.93 34.37
N ASN A 158 22.94 -4.64 33.42
CA ASN A 158 23.54 -5.97 33.60
C ASN A 158 22.52 -7.05 34.05
N THR A 159 21.25 -6.89 33.69
CA THR A 159 20.22 -7.91 33.86
C THR A 159 20.00 -8.64 32.55
N CYS A 160 19.95 -9.97 32.57
CA CYS A 160 19.72 -10.77 31.36
C CYS A 160 18.23 -11.12 31.21
N VAL A 161 17.67 -10.89 30.01
CA VAL A 161 16.36 -11.41 29.60
C VAL A 161 16.56 -12.59 28.65
N PRO A 162 15.67 -13.60 28.62
CA PRO A 162 15.73 -14.66 27.61
C PRO A 162 15.60 -14.10 26.19
N GLU A 163 16.25 -14.72 25.20
CA GLU A 163 16.21 -14.28 23.79
C GLU A 163 14.81 -14.33 23.18
N ASP A 164 13.97 -15.27 23.63
CA ASP A 164 12.55 -15.34 23.27
C ASP A 164 11.70 -14.18 23.83
N ARG A 165 12.32 -13.32 24.66
CA ARG A 165 11.74 -12.09 25.21
C ARG A 165 12.41 -10.81 24.70
N VAL A 166 13.17 -10.94 23.62
CA VAL A 166 13.73 -9.80 22.89
C VAL A 166 12.85 -9.60 21.67
N CYS A 167 12.44 -8.37 21.40
CA CYS A 167 11.48 -8.06 20.34
C CYS A 167 10.11 -8.74 20.51
N ASP A 168 9.73 -9.12 21.74
CA ASP A 168 8.46 -9.81 22.00
C ASP A 168 7.29 -8.82 22.23
N GLY A 169 7.59 -7.52 22.13
CA GLY A 169 6.66 -6.42 22.33
C GLY A 169 6.52 -6.01 23.79
N VAL A 170 7.16 -6.71 24.73
CA VAL A 170 7.06 -6.49 26.16
C VAL A 170 8.37 -5.92 26.68
N LYS A 171 8.33 -4.72 27.25
CA LYS A 171 9.49 -4.14 27.94
C LYS A 171 9.85 -4.97 29.18
N ASP A 172 10.84 -5.83 29.05
CA ASP A 172 11.42 -6.69 30.09
C ASP A 172 12.75 -6.13 30.61
N CYS A 173 13.49 -5.36 29.81
CA CYS A 173 14.54 -4.51 30.35
C CYS A 173 13.98 -3.28 31.05
N LYS A 174 14.60 -2.87 32.17
CA LYS A 174 14.18 -1.67 32.94
C LYS A 174 14.15 -0.39 32.09
N ASN A 175 15.05 -0.28 31.12
CA ASN A 175 15.12 0.80 30.14
C ASN A 175 14.36 0.49 28.83
N GLY A 176 14.06 -0.77 28.54
CA GLY A 176 13.40 -1.23 27.31
C GLY A 176 14.33 -1.52 26.16
N ALA A 177 15.64 -1.71 26.43
CA ALA A 177 16.64 -2.00 25.41
C ALA A 177 16.37 -3.28 24.61
N ASP A 178 15.70 -4.26 25.21
CA ASP A 178 15.22 -5.49 24.59
C ASP A 178 14.23 -5.25 23.44
N GLU A 179 13.65 -4.06 23.38
CA GLU A 179 12.71 -3.65 22.32
C GLU A 179 13.32 -2.59 21.39
N VAL A 180 14.61 -2.25 21.54
CA VAL A 180 15.24 -1.19 20.72
C VAL A 180 15.91 -1.80 19.48
N GLY A 181 15.49 -1.35 18.29
CA GLY A 181 16.10 -1.77 17.03
C GLY A 181 15.56 -3.10 16.47
N CYS A 182 14.55 -3.66 17.13
CA CYS A 182 13.70 -4.70 16.59
C CYS A 182 12.74 -4.14 15.54
N GLU A 183 12.26 -4.97 14.61
CA GLU A 183 10.94 -4.74 14.02
C GLU A 183 9.92 -4.86 15.16
N THR A 184 9.68 -3.81 15.94
CA THR A 184 8.82 -3.91 17.12
C THR A 184 7.34 -3.97 16.74
N GLY A 185 6.54 -4.53 17.65
CA GLY A 185 5.09 -4.40 17.59
C GLY A 185 4.46 -5.22 16.48
N VAL A 186 3.71 -4.58 15.57
CA VAL A 186 3.02 -5.36 14.51
C VAL A 186 4.02 -6.04 13.57
N LEU A 187 5.16 -5.40 13.29
CA LEU A 187 6.11 -5.88 12.27
C LEU A 187 6.89 -7.15 12.70
N SER A 188 7.12 -7.39 13.99
CA SER A 188 7.77 -8.65 14.47
C SER A 188 6.89 -9.88 14.34
N ILE A 189 5.59 -9.73 14.08
CA ILE A 189 4.66 -10.85 14.13
C ILE A 189 4.79 -11.67 12.85
N LYS A 190 5.23 -12.93 13.01
CA LYS A 190 5.37 -13.89 11.90
C LYS A 190 4.11 -13.97 11.03
N GLY A 191 4.28 -13.86 9.72
CA GLY A 191 3.19 -13.89 8.73
C GLY A 191 2.65 -12.51 8.34
N VAL A 192 3.03 -11.44 9.05
CA VAL A 192 2.61 -10.07 8.73
C VAL A 192 3.15 -9.60 7.37
N PRO A 193 4.46 -9.74 7.05
CA PRO A 193 4.97 -9.32 5.75
C PRO A 193 4.26 -10.01 4.58
N GLU A 194 4.09 -11.33 4.66
CA GLU A 194 3.43 -12.14 3.63
C GLU A 194 1.95 -11.78 3.49
N SER A 195 1.22 -11.68 4.61
CA SER A 195 -0.20 -11.31 4.59
C SER A 195 -0.40 -9.89 4.05
N ARG A 196 0.53 -8.96 4.33
CA ARG A 196 0.50 -7.60 3.79
C ARG A 196 0.66 -7.61 2.27
N GLU A 197 1.62 -8.37 1.74
CA GLU A 197 1.85 -8.49 0.30
C GLU A 197 0.65 -9.13 -0.41
N GLU A 198 0.07 -10.19 0.17
CA GLU A 198 -1.13 -10.85 -0.37
C GLU A 198 -2.33 -9.90 -0.39
N ALA A 199 -2.58 -9.17 0.70
CA ALA A 199 -3.68 -8.22 0.80
C ALA A 199 -3.50 -7.03 -0.16
N VAL A 200 -2.27 -6.56 -0.36
CA VAL A 200 -1.94 -5.53 -1.37
C VAL A 200 -2.22 -6.05 -2.77
N SER A 201 -1.80 -7.27 -3.08
CA SER A 201 -2.03 -7.91 -4.37
C SER A 201 -3.54 -8.08 -4.64
N TRP A 202 -4.28 -8.59 -3.67
CA TRP A 202 -5.74 -8.71 -3.73
C TRP A 202 -6.40 -7.34 -3.98
N LEU A 203 -5.99 -6.30 -3.25
CA LEU A 203 -6.55 -4.96 -3.41
C LEU A 203 -6.29 -4.41 -4.81
N LYS A 204 -5.05 -4.53 -5.31
CA LYS A 204 -4.69 -4.12 -6.69
C LYS A 204 -5.45 -4.90 -7.76
N GLN A 205 -5.75 -6.18 -7.54
CA GLN A 205 -6.54 -7.00 -8.46
C GLN A 205 -8.01 -6.54 -8.56
N LYS A 206 -8.58 -5.95 -7.50
CA LYS A 206 -9.97 -5.42 -7.50
C LYS A 206 -10.13 -4.07 -8.20
N ARG A 207 -9.07 -3.54 -8.79
CA ARG A 207 -9.06 -2.26 -9.47
C ARG A 207 -9.77 -2.34 -10.83
N THR A 208 -10.39 -1.24 -11.26
CA THR A 208 -10.95 -1.06 -12.59
C THR A 208 -9.85 -0.91 -13.65
N ALA A 209 -10.21 -1.06 -14.94
CA ALA A 209 -9.31 -0.77 -16.05
C ALA A 209 -8.78 0.68 -16.04
N SER A 210 -9.55 1.61 -15.47
CA SER A 210 -9.17 3.01 -15.26
C SER A 210 -8.27 3.26 -14.03
N TRP A 211 -7.66 2.22 -13.47
CA TRP A 211 -6.73 2.32 -12.34
C TRP A 211 -7.35 2.85 -11.03
N GLY A 212 -8.67 2.67 -10.83
CA GLY A 212 -9.41 3.07 -9.62
C GLY A 212 -10.22 1.96 -8.95
N TRP A 213 -10.92 2.30 -7.86
CA TRP A 213 -11.83 1.40 -7.12
C TRP A 213 -13.25 1.97 -7.03
N LYS A 214 -13.76 2.51 -8.14
CA LYS A 214 -15.06 3.22 -8.18
C LYS A 214 -15.09 4.33 -7.10
N GLU A 215 -16.10 4.37 -6.24
CA GLU A 215 -16.21 5.36 -5.15
C GLU A 215 -15.19 5.12 -4.01
N ASN A 216 -14.60 3.93 -3.93
CA ASN A 216 -13.59 3.59 -2.92
C ASN A 216 -12.16 3.99 -3.29
N THR A 217 -11.94 4.59 -4.47
CA THR A 217 -10.61 5.01 -4.93
C THR A 217 -9.83 5.81 -3.87
N PRO A 218 -10.40 6.85 -3.23
CA PRO A 218 -9.68 7.62 -2.21
C PRO A 218 -9.22 6.75 -1.03
N ARG A 219 -10.04 5.77 -0.62
CA ARG A 219 -9.75 4.88 0.51
C ARG A 219 -8.65 3.88 0.16
N ALA A 220 -8.74 3.25 -1.01
CA ALA A 220 -7.75 2.28 -1.49
C ALA A 220 -6.36 2.90 -1.61
N VAL A 221 -6.28 4.11 -2.16
CA VAL A 221 -5.03 4.88 -2.30
C VAL A 221 -4.40 5.19 -0.94
N VAL A 222 -5.21 5.62 0.04
CA VAL A 222 -4.74 5.82 1.42
C VAL A 222 -4.25 4.50 2.03
N ALA A 223 -4.99 3.40 1.87
CA ALA A 223 -4.60 2.11 2.40
C ALA A 223 -3.26 1.62 1.81
N LEU A 224 -3.07 1.73 0.49
CA LEU A 224 -1.82 1.37 -0.19
C LEU A 224 -0.64 2.21 0.29
N TYR A 225 -0.83 3.52 0.46
CA TYR A 225 0.21 4.39 1.01
C TYR A 225 0.59 3.99 2.45
N LEU A 226 -0.42 3.81 3.31
CA LEU A 226 -0.18 3.46 4.70
C LEU A 226 0.42 2.07 4.86
N ALA A 227 0.15 1.13 3.95
CA ALA A 227 0.79 -0.17 3.90
C ALA A 227 2.23 -0.17 3.34
N SER A 228 2.78 1.01 2.99
CA SER A 228 4.06 1.16 2.27
C SER A 228 4.09 0.43 0.91
N ALA A 229 2.92 0.25 0.28
CA ALA A 229 2.77 -0.40 -1.02
C ALA A 229 2.68 0.59 -2.19
N ALA A 230 2.57 1.89 -1.89
CA ALA A 230 2.66 3.00 -2.83
C ALA A 230 3.30 4.22 -2.15
N THR A 231 4.05 5.02 -2.91
CA THR A 231 4.75 6.20 -2.37
C THR A 231 4.23 7.52 -2.94
N PHE A 232 3.59 7.48 -4.10
CA PHE A 232 3.03 8.60 -4.84
C PHE A 232 4.04 9.72 -5.12
N ASN A 233 5.31 9.34 -5.30
CA ASN A 233 6.43 10.26 -5.44
C ASN A 233 6.74 10.67 -6.89
N GLY A 234 5.91 10.34 -7.88
CA GLY A 234 6.17 10.67 -9.29
C GLY A 234 6.94 9.63 -10.09
N THR A 235 7.44 8.56 -9.46
CA THR A 235 8.39 7.63 -10.12
C THR A 235 7.74 6.39 -10.73
N VAL A 236 6.53 6.05 -10.30
CA VAL A 236 5.82 4.83 -10.72
C VAL A 236 4.56 5.20 -11.47
N LEU A 237 4.48 4.84 -12.76
CA LEU A 237 3.34 5.18 -13.64
C LEU A 237 2.00 4.66 -13.08
N GLU A 238 1.99 3.45 -12.54
CA GLU A 238 0.81 2.86 -11.90
C GLU A 238 0.26 3.76 -10.76
N GLU A 239 1.16 4.33 -9.94
CA GLU A 239 0.79 5.21 -8.84
C GLU A 239 0.30 6.58 -9.33
N GLU A 240 0.87 7.08 -10.44
CA GLU A 240 0.38 8.31 -11.08
C GLU A 240 -1.04 8.16 -11.62
N LEU A 241 -1.38 7.00 -12.21
CA LEU A 241 -2.73 6.72 -12.70
C LEU A 241 -3.75 6.64 -11.56
N MET A 242 -3.40 5.98 -10.45
CA MET A 242 -4.25 5.97 -9.23
C MET A 242 -4.44 7.37 -8.64
N SER A 243 -3.37 8.17 -8.66
CA SER A 243 -3.38 9.56 -8.21
C SER A 243 -4.29 10.42 -9.08
N LYS A 244 -4.20 10.28 -10.41
CA LYS A 244 -5.08 10.97 -11.37
C LYS A 244 -6.54 10.58 -11.20
N GLN A 245 -6.81 9.30 -10.98
CA GLN A 245 -8.17 8.85 -10.70
C GLN A 245 -8.71 9.42 -9.38
N THR A 246 -7.86 9.61 -8.37
CA THR A 246 -8.21 10.29 -7.10
C THR A 246 -8.54 11.76 -7.34
N GLU A 247 -7.69 12.48 -8.07
CA GLU A 247 -7.89 13.88 -8.47
C GLU A 247 -9.23 14.04 -9.21
N LEU A 248 -9.48 13.22 -10.23
CA LEU A 248 -10.73 13.22 -11.00
C LEU A 248 -11.95 12.95 -10.11
N LYS A 249 -11.89 11.93 -9.23
CA LYS A 249 -13.00 11.60 -8.32
C LYS A 249 -13.31 12.75 -7.36
N THR A 250 -12.28 13.42 -6.84
CA THR A 250 -12.49 14.60 -5.99
C THR A 250 -13.11 15.74 -6.78
N ALA A 251 -12.62 16.04 -7.99
CA ALA A 251 -13.18 17.10 -8.84
C ALA A 251 -14.67 16.87 -9.15
N VAL A 252 -15.04 15.65 -9.54
CA VAL A 252 -16.44 15.26 -9.80
C VAL A 252 -17.30 15.39 -8.54
N ALA A 253 -16.79 15.02 -7.38
CA ALA A 253 -17.54 15.12 -6.12
C ALA A 253 -17.82 16.58 -5.71
N LEU A 254 -16.92 17.52 -6.03
CA LEU A 254 -17.09 18.94 -5.70
C LEU A 254 -18.21 19.63 -6.49
N LEU A 255 -18.61 19.04 -7.61
CA LEU A 255 -19.69 19.52 -8.46
C LEU A 255 -21.07 19.02 -8.01
N ARG A 256 -21.11 18.06 -7.08
CA ARG A 256 -22.36 17.62 -6.45
C ARG A 256 -22.92 18.76 -5.57
N PRO A 257 -24.26 18.92 -5.51
CA PRO A 257 -24.89 20.02 -4.77
C PRO A 257 -24.63 19.95 -3.26
N SER A 258 -24.44 18.74 -2.74
CA SER A 258 -24.08 18.49 -1.35
C SER A 258 -22.95 17.47 -1.27
N LEU A 259 -22.08 17.65 -0.29
CA LEU A 259 -21.00 16.73 0.04
C LEU A 259 -20.94 16.60 1.55
N THR A 260 -20.97 15.37 2.04
CA THR A 260 -20.91 15.12 3.49
C THR A 260 -19.51 15.42 4.03
N ASN A 261 -19.43 15.75 5.32
CA ASN A 261 -18.13 15.93 6.01
C ASN A 261 -17.24 14.67 5.89
N SER A 262 -17.85 13.49 5.83
CA SER A 262 -17.15 12.21 5.74
C SER A 262 -16.60 11.95 4.33
N GLU A 263 -17.37 12.24 3.28
CA GLU A 263 -16.87 12.19 1.89
C GLU A 263 -15.75 13.20 1.67
N LEU A 264 -15.93 14.44 2.11
CA LEU A 264 -14.90 15.47 2.01
C LEU A 264 -13.62 15.06 2.77
N SER A 265 -13.78 14.43 3.93
CA SER A 265 -12.66 13.89 4.72
C SER A 265 -11.89 12.80 3.97
N MET A 266 -12.61 11.87 3.31
CA MET A 266 -12.00 10.82 2.50
C MET A 266 -11.16 11.41 1.35
N PHE A 267 -11.68 12.43 0.66
CA PHE A 267 -10.94 13.10 -0.41
C PHE A 267 -9.73 13.85 0.10
N ILE A 268 -9.84 14.62 1.19
CA ILE A 268 -8.71 15.37 1.76
C ILE A 268 -7.58 14.41 2.15
N ASN A 269 -7.89 13.33 2.87
CA ASN A 269 -6.89 12.33 3.24
C ASN A 269 -6.20 11.70 2.02
N ALA A 270 -6.96 11.41 0.96
CA ALA A 270 -6.41 10.87 -0.29
C ALA A 270 -5.54 11.89 -1.03
N LEU A 271 -5.93 13.17 -1.06
CA LEU A 271 -5.12 14.24 -1.64
C LEU A 271 -3.80 14.44 -0.88
N LEU A 272 -3.84 14.36 0.46
CA LEU A 272 -2.63 14.44 1.29
C LEU A 272 -1.64 13.33 0.93
N VAL A 273 -2.06 12.06 0.90
CA VAL A 273 -1.16 10.93 0.57
C VAL A 273 -0.73 10.92 -0.89
N THR A 274 -1.55 11.47 -1.80
CA THR A 274 -1.19 11.65 -3.21
C THR A 274 -0.51 13.00 -3.46
N CYS A 275 0.00 13.68 -2.44
CA CYS A 275 0.77 14.91 -2.63
C CYS A 275 0.12 15.99 -3.50
N HIS A 276 -1.21 16.00 -3.57
CA HIS A 276 -2.02 17.09 -4.09
C HIS A 276 -2.33 18.04 -2.94
N SER A 277 -2.43 19.34 -3.22
CA SER A 277 -2.77 20.32 -2.18
C SER A 277 -4.28 20.39 -1.97
N PRO A 278 -4.85 19.85 -0.86
CA PRO A 278 -6.28 20.01 -0.58
C PRO A 278 -6.66 21.45 -0.23
N ARG A 279 -5.68 22.32 0.07
CA ARG A 279 -5.89 23.75 0.36
C ARG A 279 -5.98 24.62 -0.91
N LYS A 280 -5.55 24.08 -2.06
CA LYS A 280 -5.51 24.80 -3.34
C LYS A 280 -5.99 23.89 -4.49
N PHE A 281 -6.98 23.05 -4.22
CA PHE A 281 -7.45 22.05 -5.17
C PHE A 281 -8.41 22.71 -6.18
N TYR A 282 -7.95 23.00 -7.40
CA TYR A 282 -8.74 23.70 -8.44
C TYR A 282 -9.39 24.99 -7.95
N GLY A 283 -8.66 25.79 -7.16
CA GLY A 283 -9.19 27.04 -6.57
C GLY A 283 -10.05 26.83 -5.32
N HIS A 284 -10.34 25.59 -4.92
CA HIS A 284 -11.06 25.28 -3.69
C HIS A 284 -10.10 24.98 -2.52
N ASN A 285 -10.43 25.49 -1.34
CA ASN A 285 -9.79 25.11 -0.09
C ASN A 285 -10.67 24.10 0.65
N LEU A 286 -10.42 22.82 0.37
CA LEU A 286 -11.23 21.70 0.88
C LEU A 286 -11.09 21.55 2.40
N VAL A 287 -9.89 21.83 2.93
CA VAL A 287 -9.62 21.80 4.37
C VAL A 287 -10.45 22.84 5.11
N GLN A 288 -10.50 24.07 4.58
CA GLN A 288 -11.33 25.14 5.13
C GLN A 288 -12.82 24.80 5.03
N ARG A 289 -13.27 24.31 3.86
CA ARG A 289 -14.67 23.86 3.66
C ARG A 289 -15.07 22.79 4.68
N LEU A 290 -14.20 21.83 4.98
CA LEU A 290 -14.46 20.80 5.99
C LEU A 290 -14.60 21.43 7.39
N LYS A 291 -13.71 22.36 7.74
CA LYS A 291 -13.75 23.06 9.04
C LYS A 291 -15.07 23.81 9.25
N GLU A 292 -15.51 24.53 8.22
CA GLU A 292 -16.79 25.26 8.21
C GLU A 292 -17.99 24.29 8.34
N GLN A 293 -18.00 23.20 7.56
CA GLN A 293 -19.05 22.17 7.66
C GLN A 293 -19.15 21.55 9.04
N VAL A 294 -18.03 21.38 9.74
CA VAL A 294 -18.02 20.88 11.11
C VAL A 294 -18.57 21.93 12.07
N GLU A 295 -18.11 23.18 11.99
CA GLU A 295 -18.56 24.29 12.85
C GLU A 295 -20.08 24.47 12.77
N GLU A 296 -20.64 24.44 11.56
CA GLU A 296 -22.08 24.65 11.29
C GLU A 296 -22.97 23.43 11.57
N SER A 297 -22.41 22.26 11.92
CA SER A 297 -23.18 21.02 12.02
C SER A 297 -24.14 20.99 13.24
N GLY A 298 -25.45 20.88 13.03
CA GLY A 298 -26.41 20.99 14.15
C GLY A 298 -26.40 19.84 15.17
N ASN A 299 -26.11 18.60 14.75
CA ASN A 299 -26.42 17.40 15.56
C ASN A 299 -25.22 16.47 15.83
N PHE A 300 -24.50 16.07 14.79
CA PHE A 300 -23.45 15.04 14.91
C PHE A 300 -22.34 15.27 13.89
N THR A 301 -21.11 15.33 14.39
CA THR A 301 -19.89 15.32 13.57
C THR A 301 -19.22 13.96 13.67
N HIS A 302 -19.00 13.31 12.53
CA HIS A 302 -18.27 12.06 12.50
C HIS A 302 -16.77 12.30 12.84
N PRO A 303 -16.15 11.50 13.76
CA PRO A 303 -14.77 11.74 14.22
C PRO A 303 -13.70 11.79 13.13
N LEU A 304 -13.95 11.14 11.99
CA LEU A 304 -13.08 11.21 10.81
C LEU A 304 -12.81 12.66 10.36
N ALA A 305 -13.76 13.58 10.54
CA ALA A 305 -13.56 14.99 10.18
C ALA A 305 -12.46 15.64 11.03
N TYR A 306 -12.47 15.42 12.35
CA TYR A 306 -11.42 15.92 13.25
C TYR A 306 -10.07 15.30 12.97
N LEU A 307 -10.03 13.97 12.76
CA LEU A 307 -8.81 13.28 12.35
C LEU A 307 -8.25 13.88 11.06
N THR A 308 -9.10 14.17 10.08
CA THR A 308 -8.69 14.72 8.79
C THR A 308 -8.19 16.16 8.90
N LEU A 309 -8.83 17.00 9.72
CA LEU A 309 -8.31 18.34 10.03
C LEU A 309 -6.93 18.25 10.67
N CYS A 310 -6.73 17.35 11.63
CA CYS A 310 -5.41 17.14 12.24
C CYS A 310 -4.38 16.64 11.22
N ASN A 311 -4.72 15.65 10.38
CA ASN A 311 -3.88 15.14 9.29
C ASN A 311 -3.48 16.25 8.30
N ALA A 312 -4.38 17.20 8.02
CA ALA A 312 -4.11 18.36 7.16
C ALA A 312 -3.37 19.51 7.88
N ASN A 313 -2.90 19.26 9.10
CA ASN A 313 -2.28 20.25 9.99
C ASN A 313 -3.17 21.50 10.19
N GLU A 314 -4.47 21.31 10.36
CA GLU A 314 -5.48 22.35 10.56
C GLU A 314 -5.99 22.34 12.01
N SER A 315 -6.22 23.52 12.59
CA SER A 315 -6.75 23.59 13.96
C SER A 315 -8.20 23.14 14.01
N TRP A 316 -8.57 22.49 15.11
CA TRP A 316 -9.94 22.05 15.32
C TRP A 316 -10.88 23.24 15.61
N PRO A 317 -12.15 23.14 15.19
CA PRO A 317 -13.19 24.09 15.57
C PRO A 317 -13.51 24.02 17.08
N ALA A 318 -14.10 25.07 17.65
CA ALA A 318 -14.28 25.19 19.11
C ALA A 318 -15.11 24.04 19.71
N ARG A 319 -16.13 23.61 18.98
CA ARG A 319 -17.03 22.48 19.32
C ARG A 319 -16.36 21.10 19.37
N ALA A 320 -15.14 20.95 18.82
CA ALA A 320 -14.52 19.64 18.66
C ALA A 320 -14.40 18.87 19.98
N THR A 321 -14.06 19.60 21.05
CA THR A 321 -13.95 19.04 22.40
C THR A 321 -15.29 18.47 22.88
N ASP A 322 -16.40 19.19 22.67
CA ASP A 322 -17.73 18.77 23.11
C ASP A 322 -18.24 17.59 22.29
N ASP A 323 -18.07 17.64 20.96
CA ASP A 323 -18.45 16.55 20.05
C ASP A 323 -17.71 15.26 20.42
N LEU A 324 -16.38 15.32 20.63
CA LEU A 324 -15.58 14.14 21.00
C LEU A 324 -15.88 13.66 22.44
N ASN A 325 -16.10 14.57 23.39
CA ASN A 325 -16.52 14.21 24.75
C ASN A 325 -17.84 13.45 24.75
N SER A 326 -18.82 13.89 23.95
CA SER A 326 -20.13 13.23 23.85
C SER A 326 -20.00 11.79 23.33
N ILE A 327 -19.08 11.55 22.40
CA ILE A 327 -18.81 10.22 21.83
C ILE A 327 -18.10 9.32 22.85
N LEU A 328 -17.04 9.82 23.50
CA LEU A 328 -16.27 9.05 24.48
C LEU A 328 -17.05 8.76 25.77
N SER A 329 -17.97 9.62 26.17
CA SER A 329 -18.82 9.43 27.36
C SER A 329 -20.07 8.58 27.13
N SER A 330 -20.38 8.26 25.87
CA SER A 330 -21.53 7.41 25.53
C SER A 330 -21.36 6.00 26.09
N ASN A 331 -22.33 5.58 26.92
CA ASN A 331 -22.42 4.22 27.48
C ASN A 331 -23.39 3.32 26.70
N SER A 332 -23.76 3.71 25.48
CA SER A 332 -24.70 2.93 24.68
C SER A 332 -24.13 1.57 24.30
N GLU A 333 -24.95 0.52 24.39
CA GLU A 333 -24.56 -0.87 24.10
C GLU A 333 -24.42 -1.16 22.60
N TYR A 334 -24.85 -0.24 21.72
CA TYR A 334 -24.75 -0.45 20.28
C TYR A 334 -23.30 -0.60 19.81
N HIS A 335 -23.02 -1.65 19.05
CA HIS A 335 -21.66 -1.99 18.60
C HIS A 335 -20.93 -0.84 17.89
N PHE A 336 -21.64 -0.06 17.05
CA PHE A 336 -21.03 1.05 16.28
C PHE A 336 -20.48 2.18 17.17
N VAL A 337 -20.90 2.29 18.43
CA VAL A 337 -20.41 3.31 19.37
C VAL A 337 -18.92 3.11 19.63
N LYS A 338 -18.47 1.85 19.73
CA LYS A 338 -17.05 1.51 19.90
C LYS A 338 -16.22 1.90 18.67
N ASP A 339 -16.80 1.75 17.47
CA ASP A 339 -16.17 2.17 16.22
C ASP A 339 -15.97 3.69 16.19
N LEU A 340 -16.98 4.46 16.61
CA LEU A 340 -16.89 5.92 16.73
C LEU A 340 -15.89 6.34 17.81
N GLN A 341 -15.88 5.68 18.96
CA GLN A 341 -14.91 5.91 20.03
C GLN A 341 -13.48 5.63 19.55
N ALA A 342 -13.26 4.56 18.78
CA ALA A 342 -11.94 4.24 18.23
C ALA A 342 -11.45 5.32 17.25
N MET A 343 -12.33 5.82 16.38
CA MET A 343 -11.99 6.94 15.50
C MET A 343 -11.76 8.25 16.28
N ALA A 344 -12.52 8.49 17.36
CA ALA A 344 -12.31 9.63 18.26
C ALA A 344 -10.95 9.56 18.97
N ILE A 345 -10.55 8.39 19.49
CA ILE A 345 -9.23 8.17 20.08
C ILE A 345 -8.12 8.38 19.03
N THR A 346 -8.32 7.93 17.80
CA THR A 346 -7.38 8.16 16.70
C THR A 346 -7.22 9.66 16.41
N ALA A 347 -8.32 10.42 16.36
CA ALA A 347 -8.30 11.87 16.19
C ALA A 347 -7.58 12.59 17.34
N LEU A 348 -7.89 12.24 18.60
CA LEU A 348 -7.27 12.81 19.80
C LEU A 348 -5.78 12.49 19.88
N SER A 349 -5.39 11.27 19.49
CA SER A 349 -3.98 10.87 19.40
C SER A 349 -3.22 11.73 18.38
N CYS A 350 -3.86 12.06 17.26
CA CYS A 350 -3.28 12.95 16.25
C CYS A 350 -3.02 14.35 16.83
N GLU A 351 -4.03 14.92 17.49
CA GLU A 351 -3.94 16.27 18.08
C GLU A 351 -2.89 16.35 19.21
N ALA A 352 -2.85 15.30 20.05
CA ALA A 352 -1.83 15.13 21.07
C ALA A 352 -0.41 15.11 20.49
N ASN A 353 -0.19 14.34 19.41
CA ASN A 353 1.11 14.24 18.76
C ASN A 353 1.53 15.55 18.10
N ARG A 354 0.60 16.28 17.48
CA ARG A 354 0.88 17.58 16.84
C ARG A 354 1.41 18.61 17.83
N SER A 355 0.86 18.62 19.04
CA SER A 355 1.21 19.58 20.08
C SER A 355 2.48 19.20 20.86
N LYS A 356 3.12 18.08 20.50
CA LYS A 356 4.37 17.56 21.06
C LYS A 356 4.38 17.31 22.57
N ASN A 357 3.21 17.29 23.23
CA ASN A 357 3.03 16.88 24.63
C ASN A 357 1.55 16.54 24.91
N ILE A 358 1.31 15.39 25.56
CA ILE A 358 0.04 15.05 26.24
C ILE A 358 0.05 15.74 27.60
N ASP A 359 -0.01 17.06 27.60
CA ASP A 359 -0.14 17.86 28.83
C ASP A 359 -1.58 18.36 28.99
N ASN A 360 -1.97 18.67 30.23
CA ASN A 360 -3.29 19.21 30.60
C ASN A 360 -3.69 20.47 29.81
N THR A 361 -2.74 21.12 29.15
CA THR A 361 -2.91 22.33 28.32
C THR A 361 -3.45 22.03 26.93
N THR A 362 -3.23 20.82 26.40
CA THR A 362 -3.52 20.47 25.00
C THR A 362 -4.89 19.79 24.85
N LEU A 363 -5.12 18.77 25.67
CA LEU A 363 -6.39 18.07 25.80
C LEU A 363 -6.90 18.45 27.19
N GLY A 364 -7.87 19.34 27.28
CA GLY A 364 -8.38 19.80 28.58
C GLY A 364 -8.66 18.65 29.55
N TYR A 365 -8.51 18.89 30.86
CA TYR A 365 -8.55 17.84 31.89
C TYR A 365 -9.72 16.82 31.78
N PRO A 366 -10.97 17.23 31.45
CA PRO A 366 -12.08 16.29 31.28
C PRO A 366 -11.89 15.31 30.11
N ILE A 367 -11.44 15.81 28.94
CA ILE A 367 -11.29 14.98 27.74
C ILE A 367 -10.09 14.03 27.84
N LEU A 368 -9.01 14.46 28.50
CA LEU A 368 -7.85 13.62 28.75
C LEU A 368 -8.19 12.41 29.64
N THR A 369 -9.07 12.61 30.63
CA THR A 369 -9.52 11.55 31.52
C THR A 369 -10.35 10.52 30.75
N LEU A 370 -11.29 10.97 29.91
CA LEU A 370 -12.08 10.10 29.05
C LEU A 370 -11.20 9.35 28.05
N TYR A 371 -10.26 10.04 27.40
CA TYR A 371 -9.30 9.45 26.46
C TYR A 371 -8.56 8.24 27.07
N LYS A 372 -7.96 8.42 28.27
CA LYS A 372 -7.24 7.33 28.97
C LYS A 372 -8.18 6.18 29.36
N LYS A 373 -9.34 6.52 29.93
CA LYS A 373 -10.34 5.52 30.36
C LYS A 373 -10.86 4.68 29.19
N THR A 374 -11.11 5.29 28.03
CA THR A 374 -11.57 4.57 26.84
C THR A 374 -10.49 3.63 26.30
N ILE A 375 -9.22 4.03 26.32
CA ILE A 375 -8.09 3.14 25.93
C ILE A 375 -8.01 1.92 26.84
N GLU A 376 -8.05 2.13 28.16
CA GLU A 376 -8.06 1.04 29.15
C GLU A 376 -9.27 0.12 28.94
N HIS A 377 -10.44 0.71 28.67
CA HIS A 377 -11.64 -0.06 28.38
C HIS A 377 -11.51 -0.91 27.11
N PHE A 378 -10.94 -0.38 26.03
CA PHE A 378 -10.69 -1.16 24.82
C PHE A 378 -9.80 -2.36 25.10
N ILE A 379 -8.69 -2.18 25.82
CA ILE A 379 -7.78 -3.28 26.18
C ILE A 379 -8.53 -4.36 26.97
N GLN A 380 -9.38 -3.97 27.92
CA GLN A 380 -10.20 -4.90 28.71
C GLN A 380 -11.27 -5.64 27.90
N LEU A 381 -11.70 -5.11 26.76
CA LEU A 381 -12.70 -5.75 25.88
C LEU A 381 -12.10 -6.85 25.01
N GLN A 382 -10.78 -7.05 24.99
CA GLN A 382 -10.15 -8.04 24.13
C GLN A 382 -10.67 -9.45 24.44
N ALA A 383 -11.27 -10.09 23.44
CA ALA A 383 -11.76 -11.45 23.54
C ALA A 383 -10.60 -12.47 23.53
N HIS A 384 -10.90 -13.72 23.90
CA HIS A 384 -9.91 -14.80 23.94
C HIS A 384 -9.26 -15.11 22.58
N ASP A 385 -9.98 -14.86 21.49
CA ASP A 385 -9.48 -15.02 20.12
C ASP A 385 -8.63 -13.83 19.64
N GLY A 386 -8.48 -12.79 20.46
CA GLY A 386 -7.75 -11.56 20.14
C GLY A 386 -8.60 -10.46 19.50
N SER A 387 -9.88 -10.71 19.21
CA SER A 387 -10.78 -9.73 18.60
C SER A 387 -11.37 -8.76 19.63
N PHE A 388 -12.00 -7.69 19.13
CA PHE A 388 -12.79 -6.75 19.94
C PHE A 388 -14.28 -6.76 19.56
N GLY A 389 -14.77 -7.89 19.03
CA GLY A 389 -16.14 -8.04 18.52
C GLY A 389 -16.14 -8.61 17.11
N ASN A 390 -16.36 -7.75 16.11
CA ASN A 390 -16.27 -8.12 14.69
C ASN A 390 -14.93 -7.63 14.09
N VAL A 391 -14.64 -8.03 12.85
CA VAL A 391 -13.40 -7.66 12.15
C VAL A 391 -13.22 -6.15 11.98
N TYR A 392 -14.30 -5.41 11.70
CA TYR A 392 -14.24 -3.95 11.49
C TYR A 392 -13.95 -3.20 12.79
N THR A 393 -14.67 -3.53 13.87
CA THR A 393 -14.43 -2.98 15.21
C THR A 393 -13.04 -3.34 15.70
N THR A 394 -12.59 -4.57 15.46
CA THR A 394 -11.25 -5.02 15.81
C THR A 394 -10.18 -4.19 15.09
N ALA A 395 -10.33 -3.96 13.79
CA ALA A 395 -9.39 -3.16 13.02
C ALA A 395 -9.37 -1.69 13.48
N LEU A 396 -10.54 -1.08 13.74
CA LEU A 396 -10.62 0.31 14.20
C LEU A 396 -10.02 0.50 15.60
N ILE A 397 -10.33 -0.38 16.56
CA ILE A 397 -9.74 -0.33 17.90
C ILE A 397 -8.22 -0.56 17.82
N THR A 398 -7.76 -1.48 16.98
CA THR A 398 -6.32 -1.71 16.79
C THR A 398 -5.63 -0.45 16.26
N GLN A 399 -6.19 0.22 15.25
CA GLN A 399 -5.66 1.51 14.77
C GLN A 399 -5.64 2.58 15.87
N ALA A 400 -6.67 2.64 16.72
CA ALA A 400 -6.74 3.57 17.85
C ALA A 400 -5.66 3.29 18.91
N LEU A 401 -5.42 2.02 19.24
CA LEU A 401 -4.39 1.58 20.19
C LEU A 401 -2.97 1.84 19.66
N LEU A 402 -2.73 1.59 18.36
CA LEU A 402 -1.47 1.95 17.71
C LEU A 402 -1.23 3.46 17.73
N SER A 403 -2.25 4.25 17.38
CA SER A 403 -2.17 5.72 17.37
C SER A 403 -1.88 6.31 18.74
N SER A 404 -2.41 5.68 19.79
CA SER A 404 -2.23 6.08 21.19
C SER A 404 -0.98 5.48 21.86
N GLY A 405 -0.11 4.82 21.09
CA GLY A 405 1.18 4.30 21.57
C GLY A 405 1.06 3.10 22.50
N GLN A 406 -0.01 2.30 22.39
CA GLN A 406 -0.25 1.13 23.25
C GLN A 406 0.40 -0.16 22.75
N GLU A 407 1.17 -0.10 21.68
CA GLU A 407 1.79 -1.27 21.02
C GLU A 407 2.61 -2.17 21.97
N HIS A 408 3.21 -1.57 23.00
CA HIS A 408 4.01 -2.26 24.03
C HIS A 408 3.28 -2.45 25.36
N ASN A 409 1.96 -2.25 25.39
CA ASN A 409 1.18 -2.41 26.61
C ASN A 409 1.03 -3.90 26.94
N LYS A 410 1.50 -4.30 28.13
CA LYS A 410 1.49 -5.71 28.58
C LYS A 410 0.08 -6.31 28.69
N ASP A 411 -0.94 -5.48 28.89
CA ASP A 411 -2.33 -5.92 29.05
C ASP A 411 -3.02 -6.16 27.71
N TRP A 412 -2.48 -5.63 26.59
CA TRP A 412 -3.01 -5.87 25.26
C TRP A 412 -2.27 -7.01 24.56
N LYS A 413 -2.98 -8.10 24.25
CA LYS A 413 -2.40 -9.23 23.51
C LYS A 413 -2.33 -8.94 22.01
N LEU A 414 -1.44 -8.02 21.61
CA LEU A 414 -1.28 -7.57 20.22
C LEU A 414 -1.13 -8.75 19.23
N ASN A 415 -0.27 -9.73 19.57
CA ASN A 415 -0.01 -10.90 18.72
C ASN A 415 -1.31 -11.69 18.41
N ALA A 416 -2.19 -11.85 19.40
CA ALA A 416 -3.48 -12.52 19.19
C ALA A 416 -4.38 -11.71 18.26
N THR A 417 -4.45 -10.38 18.45
CA THR A 417 -5.23 -9.48 17.58
C THR A 417 -4.75 -9.53 16.14
N ILE A 418 -3.44 -9.44 15.90
CA ILE A 418 -2.90 -9.47 14.53
C ILE A 418 -3.12 -10.83 13.87
N LYS A 419 -2.96 -11.94 14.60
CA LYS A 419 -3.30 -13.28 14.09
C LYS A 419 -4.78 -13.41 13.71
N TYR A 420 -5.68 -12.84 14.52
CA TYR A 420 -7.10 -12.78 14.19
C TYR A 420 -7.34 -12.00 12.88
N LEU A 421 -6.74 -10.82 12.72
CA LEU A 421 -6.90 -9.99 11.52
C LEU A 421 -6.33 -10.67 10.26
N ILE A 422 -5.16 -11.32 10.34
CA ILE A 422 -4.59 -12.10 9.24
C ILE A 422 -5.52 -13.26 8.86
N LYS A 423 -6.10 -13.94 9.84
CA LYS A 423 -7.06 -15.03 9.59
C LYS A 423 -8.28 -14.52 8.82
N GLU A 424 -8.82 -13.35 9.17
CA GLU A 424 -9.96 -12.75 8.48
C GLU A 424 -9.61 -12.28 7.06
N LEU A 425 -8.39 -11.79 6.82
CA LEU A 425 -7.90 -11.48 5.47
C LEU A 425 -7.82 -12.72 4.57
N ASN A 426 -7.45 -13.87 5.14
CA ASN A 426 -7.33 -15.12 4.41
C ASN A 426 -8.66 -15.87 4.23
N SER A 427 -9.77 -15.28 4.71
CA SER A 427 -11.11 -15.83 4.54
C SER A 427 -11.58 -15.76 3.08
N SER A 428 -12.36 -16.74 2.64
CA SER A 428 -13.04 -16.71 1.34
C SER A 428 -14.05 -15.57 1.19
N SER A 429 -14.48 -14.96 2.30
CA SER A 429 -15.42 -13.84 2.34
C SER A 429 -14.75 -12.47 2.48
N VAL A 430 -13.43 -12.37 2.28
CA VAL A 430 -12.71 -11.10 2.41
C VAL A 430 -13.27 -10.05 1.45
N ASP A 431 -13.55 -8.86 1.99
CA ASP A 431 -14.12 -7.74 1.25
C ASP A 431 -13.21 -6.51 1.22
N PHE A 432 -13.64 -5.48 0.47
CA PHE A 432 -12.87 -4.25 0.33
C PHE A 432 -12.67 -3.56 1.68
N LEU A 433 -13.71 -3.51 2.52
CA LEU A 433 -13.69 -2.77 3.78
C LEU A 433 -12.73 -3.39 4.78
N THR A 434 -12.76 -4.71 4.89
CA THR A 434 -11.87 -5.53 5.71
C THR A 434 -10.42 -5.28 5.31
N THR A 435 -10.12 -5.44 4.01
CA THR A 435 -8.78 -5.21 3.47
C THR A 435 -8.31 -3.77 3.72
N ASN A 436 -9.16 -2.79 3.45
CA ASN A 436 -8.86 -1.37 3.61
C ASN A 436 -8.53 -0.98 5.06
N LEU A 437 -9.22 -1.58 6.04
CA LEU A 437 -9.00 -1.27 7.46
C LEU A 437 -7.78 -2.01 8.04
N ILE A 438 -7.45 -3.19 7.53
CA ILE A 438 -6.34 -4.01 8.05
C ILE A 438 -5.00 -3.67 7.41
N LEU A 439 -4.96 -3.25 6.13
CA LEU A 439 -3.70 -2.95 5.42
C LEU A 439 -2.76 -2.00 6.19
N PRO A 440 -3.24 -0.86 6.75
CA PRO A 440 -2.39 0.03 7.54
C PRO A 440 -1.81 -0.66 8.78
N ILE A 441 -2.62 -1.49 9.44
CA ILE A 441 -2.25 -2.19 10.69
C ILE A 441 -1.09 -3.13 10.44
N LEU A 442 -1.09 -3.88 9.33
CA LEU A 442 0.00 -4.79 8.96
C LEU A 442 1.34 -4.07 8.67
N ASN A 443 1.34 -2.74 8.67
CA ASN A 443 2.55 -1.93 8.59
C ASN A 443 2.83 -1.15 9.88
N GLY A 444 2.16 -1.50 11.00
CA GLY A 444 2.24 -0.77 12.27
C GLY A 444 1.67 0.66 12.19
N LYS A 445 0.77 0.93 11.24
CA LYS A 445 0.23 2.27 10.99
C LYS A 445 -1.28 2.37 11.21
N SER A 446 -1.74 3.60 11.32
CA SER A 446 -3.15 3.97 11.35
C SER A 446 -3.45 5.14 10.39
N LEU A 447 -4.73 5.52 10.29
CA LEU A 447 -5.12 6.73 9.57
C LEU A 447 -4.50 8.03 10.13
N MET A 448 -3.99 8.04 11.37
CA MET A 448 -3.25 9.18 11.93
C MET A 448 -1.89 9.38 11.27
N ASP A 449 -1.26 8.33 10.71
CA ASP A 449 0.04 8.44 10.06
C ASP A 449 0.01 9.25 8.75
N ILE A 450 -1.17 9.59 8.25
CA ILE A 450 -1.34 10.55 7.15
C ILE A 450 -0.78 11.93 7.55
N SER A 451 -0.86 12.31 8.83
CA SER A 451 -0.25 13.55 9.35
C SER A 451 1.27 13.62 9.17
N ARG A 452 1.93 12.47 8.95
CA ARG A 452 3.38 12.35 8.78
C ARG A 452 3.82 12.33 7.31
N VAL A 453 2.89 12.44 6.37
CA VAL A 453 3.18 12.48 4.93
C VAL A 453 4.09 13.67 4.62
N ASN A 454 5.19 13.42 3.91
CA ASN A 454 6.11 14.45 3.47
C ASN A 454 6.18 14.52 1.93
N CYS A 455 5.47 15.48 1.36
CA CYS A 455 5.42 15.72 -0.08
C CYS A 455 6.45 16.73 -0.58
N SER A 456 7.42 17.11 0.25
CA SER A 456 8.40 18.17 -0.07
C SER A 456 9.34 17.80 -1.22
N ALA A 457 9.54 16.50 -1.47
CA ALA A 457 10.38 16.01 -2.55
C ALA A 457 9.68 16.04 -3.93
N ASN A 458 8.35 15.99 -3.98
CA ASN A 458 7.59 16.07 -5.22
C ASN A 458 6.16 16.63 -5.00
N PRO A 459 6.01 17.95 -4.81
CA PRO A 459 4.68 18.55 -4.76
C PRO A 459 4.04 18.49 -6.15
N ARG A 460 2.94 17.74 -6.29
CA ARG A 460 2.20 17.72 -7.57
C ARG A 460 1.67 19.11 -7.85
N LYS A 461 2.12 19.71 -8.96
CA LYS A 461 1.61 20.98 -9.47
C LYS A 461 0.38 20.67 -10.33
N HIS A 462 -0.69 21.44 -10.15
CA HIS A 462 -1.83 21.37 -11.05
C HIS A 462 -1.35 21.67 -12.47
N GLY A 463 -1.57 20.73 -13.39
CA GLY A 463 -1.52 21.04 -14.82
C GLY A 463 -2.70 21.93 -15.16
N GLU A 464 -2.48 22.90 -16.05
CA GLU A 464 -3.61 23.54 -16.71
C GLU A 464 -4.31 22.46 -17.54
N ASP A 465 -5.58 22.21 -17.20
CA ASP A 465 -6.59 21.55 -18.03
C ASP A 465 -6.76 20.02 -17.96
N PRO A 466 -7.84 19.53 -17.30
CA PRO A 466 -8.47 18.24 -17.58
C PRO A 466 -9.94 18.41 -18.05
N VAL A 467 -10.33 19.58 -18.58
CA VAL A 467 -11.74 19.90 -18.88
C VAL A 467 -12.31 18.95 -19.94
N SER A 468 -11.51 18.42 -20.86
CA SER A 468 -11.98 17.44 -21.86
C SER A 468 -12.37 16.11 -21.23
N GLU A 469 -11.56 15.54 -20.34
CA GLU A 469 -11.87 14.26 -19.66
C GLU A 469 -12.94 14.42 -18.58
N ILE A 470 -12.99 15.59 -17.93
CA ILE A 470 -14.02 15.91 -16.95
C ILE A 470 -15.42 15.96 -17.61
N ASN A 471 -15.53 16.43 -18.86
CA ASN A 471 -16.80 16.46 -19.57
C ASN A 471 -17.37 15.07 -19.85
N ASP A 472 -16.54 14.03 -20.04
CA ASP A 472 -17.01 12.65 -20.21
C ASP A 472 -17.66 12.08 -18.93
N TYR A 473 -17.29 12.61 -17.76
CA TYR A 473 -17.88 12.22 -16.46
C TYR A 473 -19.02 13.14 -16.00
N LEU A 474 -19.04 14.40 -16.44
CA LEU A 474 -20.02 15.42 -16.05
C LEU A 474 -21.14 15.64 -17.07
N GLY A 475 -20.98 15.13 -18.29
CA GLY A 475 -21.97 15.27 -19.33
C GLY A 475 -23.31 14.65 -18.91
N PRO A 476 -24.43 15.18 -19.43
CA PRO A 476 -25.71 14.49 -19.33
C PRO A 476 -25.55 13.01 -19.69
N LYS A 477 -26.22 12.15 -18.91
CA LYS A 477 -26.17 10.70 -19.07
C LYS A 477 -27.46 10.22 -19.70
N MET A 478 -27.32 9.37 -20.70
CA MET A 478 -28.41 8.72 -21.39
C MET A 478 -28.61 7.29 -20.90
N ARG A 479 -29.84 6.80 -21.00
CA ARG A 479 -30.21 5.41 -20.72
C ARG A 479 -30.24 4.64 -22.04
N VAL A 480 -29.41 3.62 -22.12
CA VAL A 480 -29.38 2.69 -23.25
C VAL A 480 -29.78 1.31 -22.77
N ARG A 481 -30.67 0.65 -23.50
CA ARG A 481 -30.99 -0.76 -23.30
C ARG A 481 -30.11 -1.58 -24.24
N TYR A 482 -29.46 -2.63 -23.75
CA TYR A 482 -28.65 -3.53 -24.57
C TYR A 482 -29.16 -4.96 -24.43
N SER A 483 -29.44 -5.64 -25.55
CA SER A 483 -29.88 -7.04 -25.57
C SER A 483 -29.07 -7.92 -26.53
N LEU A 484 -28.97 -9.20 -26.18
CA LEU A 484 -28.42 -10.26 -27.03
C LEU A 484 -29.54 -11.16 -27.53
N TYR A 485 -29.69 -11.27 -28.85
CA TYR A 485 -30.67 -12.14 -29.51
C TYR A 485 -29.99 -13.28 -30.25
N ILE A 486 -30.62 -14.45 -30.29
CA ILE A 486 -30.13 -15.63 -31.01
C ILE A 486 -31.25 -16.25 -31.84
N GLY A 487 -30.87 -16.81 -32.99
CA GLY A 487 -31.77 -17.59 -33.83
C GLY A 487 -32.61 -16.72 -34.76
N ASP A 488 -33.08 -17.33 -35.85
CA ASP A 488 -33.82 -16.60 -36.89
C ASP A 488 -35.23 -16.20 -36.42
N GLU A 489 -35.82 -16.95 -35.47
CA GLU A 489 -37.12 -16.66 -34.85
C GLU A 489 -37.06 -15.66 -33.68
N LYS A 490 -35.91 -15.00 -33.45
CA LYS A 490 -35.66 -14.03 -32.36
C LYS A 490 -35.92 -14.62 -30.97
N ASP A 491 -34.89 -15.23 -30.40
CA ASP A 491 -34.85 -15.58 -28.98
C ASP A 491 -34.03 -14.55 -28.20
N VAL A 492 -34.68 -13.84 -27.27
CA VAL A 492 -34.00 -12.88 -26.38
C VAL A 492 -33.32 -13.64 -25.25
N ILE A 493 -31.99 -13.63 -25.21
CA ILE A 493 -31.25 -14.36 -24.18
C ILE A 493 -30.97 -13.46 -22.99
N HIS A 494 -30.38 -12.29 -23.22
CA HIS A 494 -29.98 -11.36 -22.15
C HIS A 494 -30.38 -9.93 -22.48
N THR A 495 -30.69 -9.15 -21.44
CA THR A 495 -30.96 -7.72 -21.55
C THR A 495 -30.46 -6.97 -20.32
N ILE A 496 -29.73 -5.87 -20.52
CA ILE A 496 -29.23 -4.98 -19.49
C ILE A 496 -29.65 -3.54 -19.82
N SER A 497 -29.87 -2.72 -18.80
CA SER A 497 -30.13 -1.29 -18.95
C SER A 497 -28.98 -0.52 -18.34
N LEU A 498 -28.27 0.25 -19.15
CA LEU A 498 -27.06 0.97 -18.78
C LEU A 498 -27.33 2.47 -18.74
N ARG A 499 -26.66 3.17 -17.82
CA ARG A 499 -26.57 4.64 -17.84
C ARG A 499 -25.17 5.03 -18.34
N VAL A 500 -25.12 5.60 -19.53
CA VAL A 500 -23.87 5.96 -20.22
C VAL A 500 -23.81 7.47 -20.47
N PRO A 501 -22.62 8.08 -20.61
CA PRO A 501 -22.47 9.45 -21.09
C PRO A 501 -23.11 9.67 -22.47
N GLU A 502 -23.54 10.89 -22.78
CA GLU A 502 -23.93 11.26 -24.15
C GLU A 502 -22.76 11.06 -25.15
N ASN A 503 -23.09 10.72 -26.40
CA ASN A 503 -22.14 10.41 -27.49
C ASN A 503 -21.34 9.11 -27.32
N TYR A 504 -21.76 8.19 -26.45
CA TYR A 504 -21.21 6.84 -26.46
C TYR A 504 -21.58 6.12 -27.76
N THR A 505 -20.59 5.45 -28.34
CA THR A 505 -20.74 4.53 -29.46
C THR A 505 -21.27 3.17 -28.98
N ALA A 506 -21.77 2.37 -29.91
CA ALA A 506 -22.27 1.04 -29.60
C ALA A 506 -21.16 0.14 -29.01
N SER A 507 -19.90 0.28 -29.44
CA SER A 507 -18.78 -0.48 -28.85
C SER A 507 -18.50 -0.08 -27.40
N GLU A 508 -18.50 1.21 -27.08
CA GLU A 508 -18.33 1.68 -25.70
C GLU A 508 -19.47 1.20 -24.78
N VAL A 509 -20.70 1.11 -25.29
CA VAL A 509 -21.82 0.48 -24.56
C VAL A 509 -21.59 -1.02 -24.36
N MET A 510 -21.05 -1.73 -25.35
CA MET A 510 -20.74 -3.16 -25.24
C MET A 510 -19.64 -3.41 -24.21
N GLU A 511 -18.57 -2.62 -24.21
CA GLU A 511 -17.48 -2.70 -23.22
C GLU A 511 -18.00 -2.48 -21.79
N LEU A 512 -18.86 -1.49 -21.59
CA LEU A 512 -19.49 -1.26 -20.29
C LEU A 512 -20.39 -2.43 -19.87
N ALA A 513 -21.11 -3.03 -20.80
CA ALA A 513 -21.99 -4.16 -20.53
C ALA A 513 -21.21 -5.40 -20.06
N GLU A 514 -20.06 -5.69 -20.69
CA GLU A 514 -19.16 -6.77 -20.27
C GLU A 514 -18.66 -6.58 -18.83
N VAL A 515 -18.35 -5.34 -18.44
CA VAL A 515 -17.90 -5.01 -17.09
C VAL A 515 -19.01 -5.20 -16.05
N GLU A 516 -20.25 -4.86 -16.40
CA GLU A 516 -21.40 -4.96 -15.49
C GLU A 516 -21.95 -6.40 -15.39
N ASP A 517 -21.93 -7.17 -16.48
CA ASP A 517 -22.36 -8.57 -16.49
C ASP A 517 -21.46 -9.40 -17.44
N PRO A 518 -20.69 -10.38 -16.92
CA PRO A 518 -19.78 -11.23 -17.71
C PRO A 518 -20.44 -11.97 -18.88
N LYS A 519 -21.77 -12.10 -18.88
CA LYS A 519 -22.54 -12.68 -19.99
C LYS A 519 -22.45 -11.87 -21.28
N TYR A 520 -22.09 -10.59 -21.21
CA TYR A 520 -21.88 -9.74 -22.38
C TYR A 520 -20.44 -9.76 -22.89
N LYS A 521 -19.56 -10.59 -22.31
CA LYS A 521 -18.20 -10.76 -22.82
C LYS A 521 -18.20 -11.02 -24.32
N PHE A 522 -17.35 -10.29 -25.05
CA PHE A 522 -17.22 -10.40 -26.49
C PHE A 522 -15.76 -10.34 -26.93
N GLU A 523 -15.46 -10.94 -28.08
CA GLU A 523 -14.15 -10.91 -28.70
C GLU A 523 -14.25 -10.21 -30.06
N TRP A 524 -13.25 -9.38 -30.36
CA TRP A 524 -13.23 -8.55 -31.56
C TRP A 524 -11.82 -8.39 -32.14
N LYS A 525 -11.72 -8.01 -33.41
CA LYS A 525 -10.46 -7.71 -34.10
C LYS A 525 -10.57 -6.43 -34.91
N THR A 526 -9.48 -5.70 -35.05
CA THR A 526 -9.40 -4.55 -35.94
C THR A 526 -9.17 -5.02 -37.38
N THR A 527 -10.09 -4.67 -38.29
CA THR A 527 -9.92 -4.87 -39.74
C THR A 527 -10.07 -3.52 -40.45
N SER A 528 -9.01 -3.07 -41.13
CA SER A 528 -8.99 -1.76 -41.82
C SER A 528 -9.33 -0.57 -40.91
N GLY A 529 -8.90 -0.62 -39.64
CA GLY A 529 -9.17 0.43 -38.65
C GLY A 529 -10.57 0.39 -38.03
N LYS A 530 -11.37 -0.64 -38.32
CA LYS A 530 -12.74 -0.81 -37.82
C LYS A 530 -12.85 -2.04 -36.91
N MET A 531 -13.59 -1.95 -35.81
CA MET A 531 -13.87 -3.09 -34.93
C MET A 531 -14.78 -4.10 -35.63
N TYR A 532 -14.32 -5.35 -35.70
CA TYR A 532 -15.10 -6.49 -36.15
C TYR A 532 -15.31 -7.44 -34.98
N VAL A 533 -16.54 -7.47 -34.46
CA VAL A 533 -16.96 -8.39 -33.40
C VAL A 533 -17.25 -9.75 -34.02
N TYR A 534 -16.59 -10.79 -33.51
CA TYR A 534 -16.71 -12.14 -34.07
C TYR A 534 -17.18 -13.18 -33.06
N GLU A 535 -17.28 -12.83 -31.78
CA GLU A 535 -17.77 -13.72 -30.73
C GLU A 535 -18.43 -12.90 -29.62
N ILE A 536 -19.59 -13.32 -29.14
CA ILE A 536 -20.27 -12.74 -27.96
C ILE A 536 -20.84 -13.89 -27.13
N ALA A 537 -20.74 -13.81 -25.82
CA ALA A 537 -21.23 -14.83 -24.89
C ALA A 537 -20.72 -16.25 -25.19
N ASN A 538 -19.46 -16.37 -25.63
CA ASN A 538 -18.81 -17.60 -26.10
C ASN A 538 -19.45 -18.25 -27.33
N ILE A 539 -20.15 -17.47 -28.17
CA ILE A 539 -20.74 -17.93 -29.43
C ILE A 539 -20.05 -17.18 -30.56
N ALA A 540 -19.25 -17.89 -31.35
CA ALA A 540 -18.49 -17.32 -32.46
C ALA A 540 -19.34 -17.28 -33.75
N ASN A 541 -19.01 -16.35 -34.65
CA ASN A 541 -19.53 -16.33 -36.02
C ASN A 541 -19.21 -17.65 -36.72
N ASP A 542 -20.19 -18.18 -37.47
CA ASP A 542 -20.10 -19.44 -38.19
C ASP A 542 -20.36 -19.22 -39.69
N PRO A 543 -19.28 -19.08 -40.48
CA PRO A 543 -19.39 -18.89 -41.93
C PRO A 543 -19.99 -20.09 -42.67
N GLU A 544 -19.86 -21.31 -42.15
CA GLU A 544 -20.38 -22.52 -42.81
C GLU A 544 -21.90 -22.61 -42.68
N SER A 545 -22.45 -22.23 -41.52
CA SER A 545 -23.90 -22.13 -41.33
C SER A 545 -24.48 -20.78 -41.75
N GLY A 546 -23.64 -19.81 -42.13
CA GLY A 546 -24.05 -18.47 -42.56
C GLY A 546 -24.54 -17.58 -41.41
N LYS A 547 -24.20 -17.91 -40.16
CA LYS A 547 -24.67 -17.20 -38.97
C LYS A 547 -23.62 -16.24 -38.42
N PHE A 548 -24.04 -15.00 -38.18
CA PHE A 548 -23.16 -13.93 -37.74
C PHE A 548 -23.83 -13.07 -36.68
N TRP A 549 -23.02 -12.44 -35.82
CA TRP A 549 -23.44 -11.35 -34.96
C TRP A 549 -23.65 -10.08 -35.78
N LEU A 550 -24.88 -9.61 -35.80
CA LEU A 550 -25.32 -8.43 -36.54
C LEU A 550 -25.79 -7.34 -35.58
N LEU A 551 -25.44 -6.10 -35.88
CA LEU A 551 -25.76 -4.93 -35.07
C LEU A 551 -27.12 -4.35 -35.48
N TYR A 552 -27.98 -4.13 -34.48
CA TYR A 552 -29.26 -3.47 -34.63
C TYR A 552 -29.40 -2.38 -33.57
N VAL A 553 -30.05 -1.28 -33.94
CA VAL A 553 -30.46 -0.23 -32.99
C VAL A 553 -31.94 0.07 -33.21
N GLY A 554 -32.66 0.37 -32.14
CA GLY A 554 -34.06 0.78 -32.21
C GLY A 554 -34.48 1.58 -30.99
N SER A 555 -35.78 1.77 -30.78
CA SER A 555 -36.29 2.45 -29.58
C SER A 555 -36.52 1.45 -28.45
N ALA A 556 -36.09 1.79 -27.22
CA ALA A 556 -36.36 0.96 -26.03
C ALA A 556 -37.86 0.86 -25.69
N ASN A 557 -38.69 1.78 -26.21
CA ASN A 557 -40.13 1.81 -25.98
C ASN A 557 -40.93 1.03 -27.04
N ASN A 558 -40.30 0.64 -28.16
CA ASN A 558 -41.00 -0.05 -29.25
C ASN A 558 -40.12 -1.17 -29.83
N SER A 559 -40.42 -2.42 -29.44
CA SER A 559 -39.60 -3.60 -29.74
C SER A 559 -39.69 -4.10 -31.19
N GLU A 560 -40.51 -3.45 -32.03
CA GLU A 560 -40.79 -3.85 -33.42
C GLU A 560 -40.02 -3.06 -34.48
N SER A 561 -39.38 -1.93 -34.15
CA SER A 561 -38.62 -1.10 -35.11
C SER A 561 -37.11 -1.17 -34.86
N LEU A 562 -36.52 -2.36 -35.02
CA LEU A 562 -35.06 -2.52 -35.00
C LEU A 562 -34.52 -2.32 -36.42
N THR A 563 -33.62 -1.35 -36.60
CA THR A 563 -32.91 -1.13 -37.86
C THR A 563 -31.56 -1.84 -37.82
N HIS A 564 -31.28 -2.62 -38.85
CA HIS A 564 -29.97 -3.24 -39.04
C HIS A 564 -28.96 -2.17 -39.45
N PHE A 565 -27.84 -2.09 -38.74
CA PHE A 565 -26.75 -1.19 -39.08
C PHE A 565 -25.65 -1.98 -39.81
N THR A 566 -25.31 -1.53 -41.01
CA THR A 566 -24.17 -2.07 -41.78
C THR A 566 -22.83 -1.51 -41.30
N ASN A 567 -22.86 -0.45 -40.49
CA ASN A 567 -21.68 0.13 -39.87
C ASN A 567 -21.21 -0.74 -38.69
N VAL A 568 -19.92 -0.67 -38.39
CA VAL A 568 -19.35 -1.33 -37.23
C VAL A 568 -19.74 -0.62 -35.93
N PRO A 569 -19.73 -1.31 -34.76
CA PRO A 569 -20.15 -0.70 -33.49
C PRO A 569 -19.45 0.62 -33.12
N ASP A 570 -18.16 0.79 -33.48
CA ASP A 570 -17.40 2.03 -33.22
C ASP A 570 -17.91 3.27 -33.97
N GLU A 571 -18.69 3.09 -35.04
CA GLU A 571 -19.19 4.19 -35.87
C GLU A 571 -20.65 4.55 -35.54
N VAL A 572 -21.29 3.81 -34.64
CA VAL A 572 -22.70 3.97 -34.31
C VAL A 572 -22.83 4.68 -32.96
N PHE A 573 -23.14 5.97 -32.99
CA PHE A 573 -23.44 6.76 -31.79
C PHE A 573 -24.84 6.45 -31.26
N MET A 574 -24.93 6.19 -29.97
CA MET A 574 -26.17 5.90 -29.27
C MET A 574 -26.85 7.18 -28.78
N SER A 575 -28.18 7.14 -28.62
CA SER A 575 -29.01 8.22 -28.08
C SER A 575 -29.84 7.77 -26.87
N ASP A 576 -30.39 8.74 -26.12
CA ASP A 576 -31.22 8.45 -24.94
C ASP A 576 -32.51 7.68 -25.28
N GLY A 577 -32.74 6.59 -24.54
CA GLY A 577 -33.88 5.71 -24.75
C GLY A 577 -33.74 4.76 -25.94
N GLU A 578 -32.55 4.62 -26.52
CA GLU A 578 -32.30 3.64 -27.58
C GLU A 578 -32.04 2.23 -27.05
N HIS A 579 -32.30 1.26 -27.93
CA HIS A 579 -32.13 -0.16 -27.72
C HIS A 579 -31.07 -0.70 -28.67
N LEU A 580 -29.87 -0.92 -28.15
CA LEU A 580 -28.80 -1.65 -28.81
C LEU A 580 -29.11 -3.15 -28.78
N VAL A 581 -28.98 -3.82 -29.93
CA VAL A 581 -29.18 -5.25 -30.04
C VAL A 581 -28.05 -5.86 -30.88
N LEU A 582 -27.37 -6.86 -30.31
CA LEU A 582 -26.52 -7.74 -31.08
C LEU A 582 -27.29 -9.05 -31.31
N TRP A 583 -27.50 -9.41 -32.57
CA TRP A 583 -28.34 -10.54 -32.97
C TRP A 583 -27.53 -11.57 -33.75
N TYR A 584 -27.38 -12.77 -33.19
CA TYR A 584 -26.80 -13.93 -33.86
C TYR A 584 -27.84 -14.64 -34.74
N LYS A 585 -27.76 -14.44 -36.05
CA LYS A 585 -28.71 -15.02 -37.02
C LYS A 585 -28.09 -15.24 -38.38
N THR A 586 -28.84 -15.89 -39.27
CA THR A 586 -28.42 -16.08 -40.65
C THR A 586 -28.32 -14.72 -41.35
N ALA A 587 -27.15 -14.39 -41.90
CA ALA A 587 -26.95 -13.13 -42.61
C ALA A 587 -27.53 -13.20 -44.02
N THR A 588 -28.33 -12.21 -44.39
CA THR A 588 -28.82 -12.01 -45.76
C THR A 588 -28.18 -10.73 -46.29
N ILE A 589 -27.42 -10.86 -47.39
CA ILE A 589 -26.78 -9.72 -48.07
C ILE A 589 -27.81 -8.95 -48.88
#